data_AF-A0A8J6UZ45-F1
#
_entry.id   AF-A0A8J6UZ45-F1
#
_cell.length_a   1.000
_cell.length_b   1.000
_cell.length_c   1.000
_cell.angle_alpha   90.00
_cell.angle_beta   90.00
_cell.angle_gamma   90.00
#
_symmetry.space_group_name_H-M   'P 1'
#
loop_
_entity.id
_entity.type
_entity.pdbx_description
1 polymer ?
#
loop_
_entity_poly.entity_id
_entity_poly.type
_entity_poly.pdbx_seq_one_letter_code
_entity_poly.pdbx_strand_id
1 'polypeptide(L)'
;MLASSVIPIQIAALSLSILLASRQEEESSVITPLLVQNAANLGLSLYERYGGDKKLRLPQALADGKRLTFQDIDEILDFFENAEIDKKKPGWGNRNNPSADWIRWLLMGGDTSWQWANTVKELARDIDEKLISE
;
A
#
# COMPACT_ATOMS: atom_id res chain seq x y z
N MET A 1 56.19 -0.38 4.03
CA MET A 1 55.11 0.41 3.41
C MET A 1 54.11 -0.54 2.77
N LEU A 2 53.03 -0.91 3.46
CA LEU A 2 51.94 -1.70 2.89
C LEU A 2 50.61 -1.21 3.49
N ALA A 3 50.14 -0.07 2.99
CA ALA A 3 48.80 0.43 3.28
C ALA A 3 48.23 0.92 1.95
N SER A 4 47.55 0.05 1.19
CA SER A 4 46.55 0.45 0.17
C SER A 4 46.03 -0.74 -0.66
N SER A 5 45.49 -1.78 -0.02
CA SER A 5 44.79 -2.86 -0.74
C SER A 5 43.36 -3.12 -0.20
N VAL A 6 43.04 -2.66 1.01
CA VAL A 6 41.76 -2.96 1.69
C VAL A 6 40.62 -2.03 1.25
N ILE A 7 40.93 -0.79 0.85
CA ILE A 7 39.94 0.24 0.50
C ILE A 7 39.05 -0.15 -0.71
N PRO A 8 39.58 -0.63 -1.85
CA PRO A 8 38.73 -0.95 -3.01
C PRO A 8 37.78 -2.14 -2.75
N ILE A 9 38.18 -3.09 -1.91
CA ILE A 9 37.36 -4.26 -1.55
C ILE A 9 36.17 -3.84 -0.69
N GLN A 10 36.39 -2.95 0.28
CA GLN A 10 35.32 -2.43 1.14
C GLN A 10 34.28 -1.62 0.36
N ILE A 11 34.72 -0.81 -0.61
CA ILE A 11 33.79 -0.04 -1.47
C ILE A 11 32.94 -0.99 -2.32
N ALA A 12 33.54 -2.01 -2.94
CA ALA A 12 32.79 -2.99 -3.74
C ALA A 12 31.77 -3.78 -2.90
N ALA A 13 32.13 -4.16 -1.68
CA ALA A 13 31.22 -4.85 -0.76
C ALA A 13 30.03 -3.96 -0.36
N LEU A 14 30.27 -2.68 -0.02
CA LEU A 14 29.22 -1.71 0.29
C LEU A 14 28.29 -1.47 -0.91
N SER A 15 28.85 -1.29 -2.10
CA SER A 15 28.04 -1.13 -3.33
C SER A 15 27.18 -2.36 -3.62
N LEU A 16 27.72 -3.56 -3.41
CA LEU A 16 26.97 -4.80 -3.58
C LEU A 16 25.88 -4.96 -2.52
N SER A 17 26.14 -4.61 -1.25
CA SER A 17 25.12 -4.62 -0.19
C SER A 17 23.99 -3.63 -0.47
N ILE A 18 24.29 -2.43 -0.96
CA ILE A 18 23.29 -1.45 -1.36
C ILE A 18 22.48 -1.94 -2.57
N LEU A 19 23.14 -2.55 -3.56
CA LEU A 19 22.47 -3.13 -4.73
C LEU A 19 21.57 -4.32 -4.38
N LEU A 20 22.01 -5.18 -3.46
CA LEU A 20 21.21 -6.31 -2.95
C LEU A 20 20.02 -5.83 -2.13
N ALA A 21 20.20 -4.83 -1.27
CA ALA A 21 19.13 -4.25 -0.47
C ALA A 21 18.05 -3.59 -1.36
N SER A 22 18.46 -2.82 -2.36
CA SER A 22 17.53 -2.20 -3.32
C SER A 22 16.79 -3.23 -4.18
N ARG A 23 17.43 -4.36 -4.52
CA ARG A 23 16.77 -5.46 -5.25
C ARG A 23 15.69 -6.17 -4.43
N GLN A 24 15.90 -6.35 -3.13
CA GLN A 24 14.91 -6.98 -2.24
C GLN A 24 13.65 -6.12 -2.05
N GLU A 25 13.78 -4.80 -2.07
CA GLU A 25 12.63 -3.88 -1.99
C GLU A 25 11.76 -3.92 -3.26
N GLU A 26 12.34 -4.14 -4.45
CA GLU A 26 11.55 -4.30 -5.69
C GLU A 26 10.76 -5.62 -5.74
N GLU A 27 11.27 -6.67 -5.10
CA GLU A 27 10.72 -8.04 -5.15
C GLU A 27 9.40 -8.20 -4.37
N SER A 28 9.08 -7.27 -3.45
CA SER A 28 7.90 -7.31 -2.56
C SER A 28 6.86 -6.21 -2.86
N SER A 29 6.66 -5.93 -4.15
CA SER A 29 5.67 -4.93 -4.60
C SER A 29 4.51 -5.52 -5.40
N VAL A 30 3.30 -4.99 -5.19
CA VAL A 30 2.06 -5.40 -5.87
C VAL A 30 1.41 -4.25 -6.63
N ILE A 31 0.74 -4.56 -7.73
CA ILE A 31 0.05 -3.57 -8.57
C ILE A 31 -1.41 -3.43 -8.09
N THR A 32 -1.85 -2.19 -7.90
CA THR A 32 -3.25 -1.92 -7.52
C THR A 32 -4.25 -2.29 -8.63
N PRO A 33 -5.25 -3.14 -8.35
CA PRO A 33 -6.29 -3.49 -9.33
C PRO A 33 -7.19 -2.31 -9.71
N LEU A 34 -7.74 -2.31 -10.93
CA LEU A 34 -8.57 -1.21 -11.45
C LEU A 34 -9.78 -0.89 -10.56
N LEU A 35 -10.42 -1.89 -9.94
CA LEU A 35 -11.55 -1.66 -9.05
C LEU A 35 -11.15 -0.87 -7.79
N VAL A 36 -9.97 -1.16 -7.25
CA VAL A 36 -9.39 -0.45 -6.10
C VAL A 36 -9.04 1.00 -6.50
N GLN A 37 -8.44 1.17 -7.69
CA GLN A 37 -8.15 2.50 -8.25
C GLN A 37 -9.42 3.34 -8.39
N ASN A 38 -10.51 2.76 -8.93
CA ASN A 38 -11.78 3.47 -9.11
C ASN A 38 -12.39 3.94 -7.79
N ALA A 39 -12.31 3.11 -6.74
CA ALA A 39 -12.79 3.47 -5.42
C ALA A 39 -11.95 4.60 -4.79
N ALA A 40 -10.62 4.51 -4.88
CA ALA A 40 -9.70 5.54 -4.41
C ALA A 40 -9.90 6.87 -5.14
N ASN A 41 -10.09 6.85 -6.46
CA ASN A 41 -10.40 8.03 -7.27
C ASN A 41 -11.71 8.70 -6.84
N LEU A 42 -12.76 7.91 -6.56
CA LEU A 42 -14.01 8.45 -6.02
C LEU A 42 -13.79 9.05 -4.62
N GLY A 43 -13.02 8.38 -3.76
CA GLY A 43 -12.66 8.85 -2.43
C GLY A 43 -11.95 10.20 -2.46
N LEU A 44 -10.93 10.35 -3.32
CA LEU A 44 -10.20 11.61 -3.52
C LEU A 44 -11.12 12.73 -4.05
N SER A 45 -11.96 12.42 -5.04
CA SER A 45 -12.91 13.39 -5.60
C SER A 45 -13.89 13.91 -4.55
N LEU A 46 -14.38 13.03 -3.65
CA LEU A 46 -15.24 13.42 -2.54
C LEU A 46 -14.44 14.17 -1.47
N TYR A 47 -13.23 13.72 -1.14
CA TYR A 47 -12.37 14.39 -0.18
C TYR A 47 -12.13 15.86 -0.56
N GLU A 48 -11.76 16.12 -1.82
CA GLU A 48 -11.59 17.48 -2.35
C GLU A 48 -12.89 18.29 -2.28
N ARG A 49 -14.01 17.70 -2.74
CA ARG A 49 -15.31 18.38 -2.76
C ARG A 49 -15.78 18.80 -1.36
N TYR A 50 -15.50 18.00 -0.34
CA TYR A 50 -15.95 18.24 1.03
C TYR A 50 -14.86 18.88 1.92
N GLY A 51 -13.87 19.56 1.31
CA GLY A 51 -12.94 20.47 1.99
C GLY A 51 -11.60 19.86 2.41
N GLY A 52 -11.28 18.65 1.94
CA GLY A 52 -9.96 18.06 2.05
C GLY A 52 -8.97 18.70 1.06
N ASP A 53 -7.83 19.13 1.54
CA ASP A 53 -6.81 19.86 0.76
C ASP A 53 -5.41 19.22 0.80
N LYS A 54 -5.20 18.31 1.76
CA LYS A 54 -3.92 17.63 1.94
C LYS A 54 -3.77 16.47 0.96
N LYS A 55 -2.62 16.40 0.29
CA LYS A 55 -2.23 15.22 -0.49
C LYS A 55 -2.01 14.02 0.44
N LEU A 56 -2.73 12.94 0.17
CA LEU A 56 -2.64 11.69 0.92
C LEU A 56 -1.83 10.67 0.11
N ARG A 57 -0.69 10.25 0.64
CA ARG A 57 0.29 9.38 -0.06
C ARG A 57 -0.36 8.10 -0.59
N LEU A 58 -0.95 7.30 0.30
CA LEU A 58 -1.49 5.98 -0.03
C LEU A 58 -2.75 6.05 -0.89
N PRO A 59 -3.77 6.88 -0.58
CA PRO A 59 -4.92 7.08 -1.46
C PRO A 59 -4.53 7.53 -2.88
N GLN A 60 -3.55 8.42 -3.01
CA GLN A 60 -3.05 8.83 -4.33
C GLN A 60 -2.34 7.68 -5.03
N ALA A 61 -1.51 6.90 -4.32
CA ALA A 61 -0.83 5.74 -4.91
C ALA A 61 -1.83 4.68 -5.41
N LEU A 62 -2.89 4.43 -4.64
CA LEU A 62 -3.99 3.56 -5.02
C LEU A 62 -4.72 4.10 -6.26
N ALA A 63 -5.07 5.38 -6.28
CA ALA A 63 -5.78 6.00 -7.39
C ALA A 63 -4.96 6.02 -8.70
N ASP A 64 -3.64 6.24 -8.59
CA ASP A 64 -2.69 6.27 -9.71
C ASP A 64 -2.31 4.87 -10.22
N GLY A 65 -2.75 3.79 -9.54
CA GLY A 65 -2.37 2.43 -9.90
C GLY A 65 -0.88 2.12 -9.70
N LYS A 66 -0.24 2.76 -8.71
CA LYS A 66 1.20 2.56 -8.43
C LYS A 66 1.48 1.18 -7.86
N ARG A 67 2.76 0.79 -7.93
CA ARG A 67 3.26 -0.34 -7.15
C ARG A 67 3.22 0.02 -5.67
N LEU A 68 2.66 -0.87 -4.87
CA LEU A 68 2.58 -0.77 -3.42
C LEU A 68 3.48 -1.81 -2.78
N THR A 69 4.13 -1.46 -1.69
CA THR A 69 4.93 -2.37 -0.87
C THR A 69 4.03 -3.24 0.01
N PHE A 70 4.54 -4.32 0.59
CA PHE A 70 3.79 -5.06 1.62
C PHE A 70 3.48 -4.22 2.86
N GLN A 71 4.31 -3.22 3.19
CA GLN A 71 3.99 -2.26 4.26
C GLN A 71 2.75 -1.42 3.93
N ASP A 72 2.58 -1.03 2.66
CA ASP A 72 1.36 -0.34 2.22
C ASP A 72 0.13 -1.25 2.32
N ILE A 73 0.29 -2.56 2.06
CA ILE A 73 -0.77 -3.55 2.22
C ILE A 73 -1.16 -3.70 3.69
N ASP A 74 -0.18 -3.70 4.60
CA ASP A 74 -0.43 -3.72 6.04
C ASP A 74 -1.18 -2.45 6.49
N GLU A 75 -0.78 -1.27 6.00
CA GLU A 75 -1.50 0.00 6.27
C GLU A 75 -2.97 -0.05 5.81
N ILE A 76 -3.24 -0.72 4.68
CA ILE A 76 -4.62 -0.94 4.20
C ILE A 76 -5.40 -1.84 5.16
N LEU A 77 -4.82 -2.98 5.57
CA LEU A 77 -5.51 -3.94 6.42
C LEU A 77 -5.76 -3.38 7.82
N ASP A 78 -4.77 -2.75 8.44
CA ASP A 78 -4.86 -2.10 9.75
C ASP A 78 -6.00 -1.09 9.80
N PHE A 79 -6.20 -0.32 8.71
CA PHE A 79 -7.34 0.59 8.60
C PHE A 79 -8.67 -0.14 8.68
N PHE A 80 -8.81 -1.26 7.97
CA PHE A 80 -10.07 -1.98 7.84
C PHE A 80 -10.44 -2.83 9.07
N GLU A 81 -9.49 -3.22 9.92
CA GLU A 81 -9.74 -4.02 11.13
C GLU A 81 -10.85 -3.45 12.02
N ASN A 82 -10.94 -2.12 12.09
CA ASN A 82 -11.90 -1.43 12.96
C ASN A 82 -12.93 -0.58 12.19
N ALA A 83 -12.77 -0.40 10.88
CA ALA A 83 -13.59 0.52 10.09
C ALA A 83 -14.99 -0.01 9.74
N GLU A 84 -15.28 -1.30 9.94
CA GLU A 84 -16.59 -1.86 9.60
C GLU A 84 -17.73 -1.28 10.47
N ILE A 85 -17.42 -0.85 11.70
CA ILE A 85 -18.38 -0.19 12.59
C ILE A 85 -18.92 1.11 11.98
N ASP A 86 -18.14 1.75 11.10
CA ASP A 86 -18.47 3.03 10.51
C ASP A 86 -19.54 2.92 9.41
N LYS A 87 -19.79 1.72 8.88
CA LYS A 87 -20.80 1.46 7.85
C LYS A 87 -22.22 1.83 8.28
N LYS A 88 -22.46 1.95 9.59
CA LYS A 88 -23.77 2.24 10.19
C LYS A 88 -24.05 3.73 10.35
N LYS A 89 -23.08 4.61 10.07
CA LYS A 89 -23.22 6.06 10.27
C LYS A 89 -24.10 6.71 9.19
N PRO A 90 -24.90 7.74 9.52
CA PRO A 90 -25.68 8.49 8.54
C PRO A 90 -24.81 9.04 7.41
N GLY A 91 -25.26 8.90 6.16
CA GLY A 91 -24.51 9.36 4.97
C GLY A 91 -23.54 8.31 4.40
N TRP A 92 -23.45 7.11 4.99
CA TRP A 92 -22.71 6.02 4.37
C TRP A 92 -23.28 5.67 2.99
N GLY A 93 -22.42 5.53 1.97
CA GLY A 93 -22.84 5.20 0.61
C GLY A 93 -23.48 6.36 -0.19
N ASN A 94 -23.63 7.56 0.40
CA ASN A 94 -24.32 8.67 -0.26
C ASN A 94 -23.34 9.64 -0.93
N ARG A 95 -23.34 9.69 -2.27
CA ARG A 95 -22.44 10.58 -3.04
C ARG A 95 -22.75 12.08 -2.91
N ASN A 96 -23.97 12.44 -2.56
CA ASN A 96 -24.42 13.83 -2.47
C ASN A 96 -24.32 14.38 -1.04
N ASN A 97 -24.32 13.50 -0.04
CA ASN A 97 -24.12 13.84 1.35
C ASN A 97 -23.36 12.70 2.05
N PRO A 98 -22.07 12.50 1.68
CA PRO A 98 -21.27 11.40 2.19
C PRO A 98 -20.93 11.61 3.65
N SER A 99 -20.88 10.52 4.41
CA SER A 99 -20.23 10.55 5.72
C SER A 99 -18.71 10.68 5.55
N ALA A 100 -18.06 11.32 6.52
CA ALA A 100 -16.59 11.42 6.53
C ALA A 100 -15.94 10.02 6.56
N ASP A 101 -16.56 9.06 7.25
CA ASP A 101 -16.07 7.68 7.29
C ASP A 101 -16.18 6.98 5.95
N TRP A 102 -17.24 7.22 5.18
CA TRP A 102 -17.36 6.64 3.85
C TRP A 102 -16.34 7.22 2.87
N ILE A 103 -16.03 8.51 2.98
CA ILE A 103 -14.91 9.11 2.22
C ILE A 103 -13.60 8.42 2.59
N ARG A 104 -13.29 8.25 3.88
CA ARG A 104 -12.09 7.53 4.33
C ARG A 104 -12.03 6.08 3.82
N TRP A 105 -13.17 5.38 3.87
CA TRP A 105 -13.31 4.02 3.34
C TRP A 105 -12.95 3.96 1.85
N LEU A 106 -13.47 4.90 1.06
CA LEU A 106 -13.17 5.00 -0.36
C LEU A 106 -11.72 5.41 -0.64
N LEU A 107 -11.14 6.31 0.17
CA LEU A 107 -9.72 6.71 0.06
C LEU A 107 -8.79 5.50 0.20
N MET A 108 -9.18 4.51 1.00
CA MET A 108 -8.45 3.24 1.17
C MET A 108 -8.82 2.19 0.11
N GLY A 109 -9.63 2.55 -0.91
CA GLY A 109 -10.00 1.69 -2.03
C GLY A 109 -11.23 0.79 -1.77
N GLY A 110 -11.96 1.03 -0.69
CA GLY A 110 -13.22 0.37 -0.37
C GLY A 110 -13.15 -1.14 -0.12
N ASP A 111 -14.29 -1.83 -0.16
CA ASP A 111 -14.38 -3.28 0.10
C ASP A 111 -13.48 -4.10 -0.83
N THR A 112 -13.33 -3.62 -2.08
CA THR A 112 -12.44 -4.24 -3.07
C THR A 112 -10.97 -4.19 -2.66
N SER A 113 -10.54 -3.14 -1.97
CA SER A 113 -9.17 -3.02 -1.47
C SER A 113 -8.93 -3.94 -0.30
N TRP A 114 -9.88 -4.03 0.64
CA TRP A 114 -9.81 -4.96 1.76
C TRP A 114 -9.70 -6.42 1.28
N GLN A 115 -10.56 -6.84 0.34
CA GLN A 115 -10.51 -8.19 -0.22
C GLN A 115 -9.17 -8.45 -0.91
N TRP A 116 -8.73 -7.52 -1.75
CA TRP A 116 -7.47 -7.63 -2.47
C TRP A 116 -6.26 -7.71 -1.54
N ALA A 117 -6.19 -6.85 -0.52
CA ALA A 117 -5.09 -6.79 0.43
C ALA A 117 -4.97 -8.11 1.24
N ASN A 118 -6.11 -8.69 1.66
CA ASN A 118 -6.10 -10.00 2.31
C ASN A 118 -5.54 -11.09 1.39
N THR A 119 -6.00 -11.14 0.13
CA THR A 119 -5.47 -12.10 -0.86
C THR A 119 -3.97 -11.93 -1.08
N VAL A 120 -3.46 -10.69 -1.10
CA VAL A 120 -2.02 -10.43 -1.23
C VAL A 120 -1.25 -10.99 -0.04
N LYS A 121 -1.71 -10.76 1.20
CA LYS A 121 -1.03 -11.28 2.41
C LYS A 121 -1.09 -12.81 2.50
N GLU A 122 -2.21 -13.41 2.14
CA GLU A 122 -2.34 -14.87 2.07
C GLU A 122 -1.35 -15.45 1.07
N LEU A 123 -1.28 -14.91 -0.15
CA LEU A 123 -0.36 -15.37 -1.18
C LEU A 123 1.11 -15.19 -0.76
N ALA A 124 1.45 -14.06 -0.13
CA ALA A 124 2.80 -13.81 0.36
C ALA A 124 3.22 -14.86 1.40
N ARG A 125 2.33 -15.16 2.37
CA ARG A 125 2.57 -16.19 3.39
C ARG A 125 2.74 -17.58 2.77
N ASP A 126 1.90 -17.94 1.81
CA ASP A 126 1.97 -19.24 1.14
C ASP A 126 3.27 -19.41 0.34
N ILE A 127 3.76 -18.33 -0.28
CA ILE A 127 5.06 -18.32 -0.97
C ILE A 127 6.21 -18.51 0.02
N ASP A 128 6.20 -17.77 1.14
CA ASP A 128 7.22 -17.88 2.18
C ASP A 128 7.26 -19.28 2.80
N GLU A 129 6.10 -19.88 3.10
CA GLU A 129 6.01 -21.24 3.62
C GLU A 129 6.59 -22.26 2.64
N LYS A 130 6.32 -22.10 1.35
CA LYS A 130 6.84 -22.99 0.32
C LYS A 130 8.36 -22.87 0.17
N LEU A 131 8.89 -21.64 0.17
CA LEU A 131 10.34 -21.39 0.08
C LEU A 131 11.12 -21.96 1.27
N ILE A 132 10.53 -22.01 2.45
CA ILE A 132 11.15 -22.59 3.66
C ILE A 132 11.11 -24.14 3.62
N SER A 133 10.16 -24.72 2.89
CA SER A 133 9.95 -26.17 2.81
C SER A 133 10.79 -26.89 1.74
N GLU A 134 11.40 -26.14 0.82
CA GLU A 134 12.29 -26.63 -0.26
C GLU A 134 13.78 -26.51 0.13
#